data_AF-Q1IIW4-F1
#
_entry.id   AF-Q1IIW4-F1
#
_cell.length_a   1.000
_cell.length_b   1.000
_cell.length_c   1.000
_cell.angle_alpha   90.00
_cell.angle_beta   90.00
_cell.angle_gamma   90.00
#
_symmetry.space_group_name_H-M   'P 1'
#
loop_
_entity.id
_entity.type
_entity.pdbx_description
1 polymer ?
#
loop_
_entity_poly.entity_id
_entity_poly.type
_entity_poly.pdbx_seq_one_letter_code
_entity_poly.pdbx_strand_id
1 'polypeptide(L)'
;MIFKLNLIDGLFIFMLACFIGFEVIRRVSPLLHTPLMSLTNALDAIAVVGAITLVGAHPHSRLTTIAGTIAIAAATSNVVGGFFITDRMLRMFKTSRPASKAQ
;
A
#
# COMPACT_ATOMS: atom_id res chain seq x y z
N MET A 1 -1.86 13.36 25.30
CA MET A 1 -1.15 12.09 25.46
C MET A 1 -0.76 11.59 24.08
N ILE A 2 0.34 12.10 23.53
CA ILE A 2 0.86 11.71 22.21
C ILE A 2 1.87 10.61 22.50
N PHE A 3 1.65 9.40 21.97
CA PHE A 3 2.57 8.28 22.10
C PHE A 3 3.94 8.67 21.54
N LYS A 4 4.87 9.04 22.42
CA LYS A 4 6.29 9.15 22.05
C LYS A 4 6.85 7.75 22.03
N LEU A 5 6.91 7.17 20.85
CA LEU A 5 7.62 5.91 20.59
C LEU A 5 9.11 6.18 20.72
N ASN A 6 9.75 5.52 21.68
CA ASN A 6 11.21 5.50 21.75
C ASN A 6 11.75 4.45 20.78
N LEU A 7 13.05 4.46 20.53
CA LEU A 7 13.69 3.52 19.59
C LEU A 7 13.38 2.05 19.94
N ILE A 8 13.37 1.71 21.23
CA ILE A 8 13.06 0.37 21.72
C ILE A 8 11.61 -0.02 21.38
N ASP A 9 10.66 0.90 21.59
CA ASP A 9 9.25 0.68 21.27
C ASP A 9 9.04 0.51 19.76
N GLY A 10 9.73 1.33 18.95
CA GLY A 10 9.69 1.24 17.48
C GLY A 10 10.27 -0.06 16.95
N LEU A 11 11.38 -0.54 17.51
CA LEU A 11 11.97 -1.83 17.17
C LEU A 11 11.05 -3.00 17.57
N PHE A 12 10.40 -2.89 18.73
CA PHE A 12 9.44 -3.91 19.17
C PHE A 12 8.24 -4.01 18.22
N ILE A 13 7.66 -2.86 17.83
CA ILE A 13 6.56 -2.81 16.86
C ILE A 13 7.02 -3.35 15.50
N PHE A 14 8.19 -2.94 15.03
CA PHE A 14 8.75 -3.42 13.77
C PHE A 14 8.89 -4.95 13.77
N MET A 15 9.48 -5.52 14.83
CA MET A 15 9.67 -6.97 14.96
C MET A 15 8.33 -7.71 14.95
N LEU A 16 7.36 -7.26 15.76
CA LEU A 16 6.02 -7.87 15.81
C LEU A 16 5.27 -7.74 14.48
N ALA A 17 5.36 -6.59 13.82
CA ALA A 17 4.75 -6.36 12.51
C ALA A 17 5.34 -7.28 11.44
N CYS A 18 6.68 -7.51 11.44
CA CYS A 18 7.33 -8.47 10.55
C CYS A 18 6.83 -9.90 10.79
N PHE A 19 6.73 -10.34 12.05
CA PHE A 19 6.19 -11.67 12.39
C PHE A 19 4.75 -11.84 11.90
N ILE A 20 3.89 -10.85 12.14
CA ILE A 20 2.50 -10.88 11.68
C ILE A 20 2.44 -10.91 10.15
N GLY A 21 3.21 -10.06 9.46
CA GLY A 21 3.25 -10.03 8.00
C GLY A 21 3.67 -11.37 7.39
N PHE A 22 4.70 -12.01 7.96
CA PHE A 22 5.13 -13.34 7.55
C PHE A 22 4.04 -14.40 7.72
N GLU A 23 3.38 -14.44 8.87
CA GLU A 23 2.37 -15.45 9.17
C GLU A 23 1.09 -15.26 8.34
N VAL A 24 0.73 -14.01 8.04
CA VAL A 24 -0.40 -13.67 7.15
C VAL A 24 -0.13 -14.14 5.72
N ILE A 25 1.05 -13.85 5.16
CA ILE A 25 1.40 -14.21 3.78
C ILE A 25 1.47 -15.73 3.61
N ARG A 26 2.01 -16.46 4.60
CA ARG A 26 2.09 -17.94 4.57
C ARG A 26 0.75 -18.64 4.45
N ARG A 27 -0.34 -18.00 4.88
CA ARG A 27 -1.69 -18.56 4.90
C ARG A 27 -2.52 -18.22 3.67
N VAL A 28 -1.94 -17.50 2.69
CA VAL A 28 -2.64 -17.15 1.45
C VAL A 28 -2.74 -18.36 0.51
N SER A 29 -3.85 -18.48 -0.22
CA SER A 29 -4.00 -19.51 -1.26
C SER A 29 -3.01 -19.27 -2.41
N PRO A 30 -2.41 -20.32 -3.00
CA PRO A 30 -1.48 -20.16 -4.12
C PRO A 30 -2.05 -19.40 -5.33
N LEU A 31 -3.37 -19.48 -5.53
CA LEU A 31 -4.08 -18.76 -6.59
C LEU A 31 -3.99 -17.24 -6.44
N LEU A 32 -3.77 -16.75 -5.21
CA LEU A 32 -3.74 -15.33 -4.90
C LEU A 32 -2.33 -14.73 -4.90
N HIS A 33 -1.25 -15.48 -5.19
CA HIS A 33 0.10 -14.92 -5.15
C HIS A 33 0.29 -13.74 -6.13
N THR A 34 -0.24 -13.84 -7.35
CA THR A 34 -0.15 -12.75 -8.34
C THR A 34 -1.00 -11.52 -7.94
N PRO A 35 -2.28 -11.67 -7.53
CA PRO A 35 -3.03 -10.57 -6.94
C PRO A 35 -2.37 -9.99 -5.67
N LEU A 36 -1.77 -10.82 -4.83
CA LEU A 36 -1.10 -10.40 -3.60
C LEU A 36 0.14 -9.58 -3.91
N MET A 37 0.94 -9.99 -4.90
CA MET A 37 2.09 -9.21 -5.37
C MET A 37 1.68 -7.80 -5.82
N SER A 38 0.59 -7.69 -6.58
CA SER A 38 0.02 -6.40 -7.00
C SER A 38 -0.48 -5.58 -5.81
N LEU A 39 -1.14 -6.23 -4.84
CA LEU A 39 -1.63 -5.56 -3.64
C LEU A 39 -0.47 -5.00 -2.79
N THR A 40 0.60 -5.78 -2.60
CA THR A 40 1.75 -5.32 -1.81
C THR A 40 2.47 -4.14 -2.45
N ASN A 41 2.48 -4.05 -3.77
CA ASN A 41 2.97 -2.87 -4.49
C ASN A 41 2.08 -1.64 -4.19
N ALA A 42 0.75 -1.78 -4.26
CA ALA A 42 -0.17 -0.69 -3.92
C ALA A 42 -0.04 -0.21 -2.47
N LEU A 43 0.31 -1.10 -1.55
CA LEU A 43 0.50 -0.79 -0.12
C LEU A 43 1.80 -0.06 0.18
N ASP A 44 2.85 -0.22 -0.64
CA ASP A 44 4.14 0.47 -0.43
C ASP A 44 4.02 2.00 -0.53
N ALA A 45 2.96 2.46 -1.20
CA ALA A 45 2.71 3.86 -1.47
C ALA A 45 2.27 4.65 -0.22
N ILE A 46 2.24 4.00 0.96
CA ILE A 46 2.25 4.67 2.28
C ILE A 46 3.37 5.71 2.40
N ALA A 47 4.43 5.61 1.60
CA ALA A 47 5.47 6.63 1.43
C ALA A 47 4.90 8.05 1.18
N VAL A 48 3.69 8.18 0.62
CA VAL A 48 2.99 9.47 0.46
C VAL A 48 2.83 10.23 1.78
N VAL A 49 2.63 9.52 2.90
CA VAL A 49 2.51 10.12 4.24
C VAL A 49 3.83 10.78 4.63
N GLY A 50 4.96 10.15 4.33
CA GLY A 50 6.29 10.72 4.55
C GLY A 50 6.52 11.96 3.69
N ALA A 51 6.14 11.92 2.41
CA ALA A 51 6.27 13.05 1.50
C ALA A 51 5.46 14.28 1.96
N ILE A 52 4.18 14.09 2.34
CA ILE A 52 3.33 15.15 2.87
C ILE A 52 3.92 15.73 4.16
N THR A 53 4.38 14.87 5.07
CA THR A 53 5.00 15.29 6.33
C THR A 53 6.25 16.15 6.09
N LEU A 54 7.12 15.74 5.16
CA LEU A 54 8.36 16.45 4.85
C LEU A 54 8.09 17.82 4.21
N VAL A 55 7.12 17.90 3.30
CA VAL A 55 6.68 19.16 2.67
C VAL A 55 6.11 20.11 3.70
N GLY A 56 5.25 19.60 4.60
CA GLY A 56 4.67 20.38 5.70
C GLY A 56 5.72 20.93 6.68
N ALA A 57 6.84 20.23 6.86
CA ALA A 57 7.92 20.66 7.74
C ALA A 57 8.82 21.76 7.15
N HIS A 58 8.88 21.92 5.82
CA HIS A 58 9.75 22.89 5.15
C HIS A 58 9.02 23.73 4.09
N PRO A 59 8.01 24.52 4.47
CA PRO A 59 7.08 25.17 3.54
C PRO A 59 7.72 26.25 2.64
N HIS A 60 8.89 26.78 3.00
CA HIS A 60 9.54 27.88 2.26
C HIS A 60 10.65 27.42 1.30
N SER A 61 10.94 26.12 1.22
CA SER A 61 11.96 25.59 0.34
C SER A 61 11.40 25.25 -1.04
N ARG A 62 11.84 25.97 -2.08
CA ARG A 62 11.43 25.69 -3.48
C ARG A 62 11.76 24.25 -3.90
N LEU A 63 12.90 23.73 -3.45
CA LEU A 63 13.30 22.35 -3.73
C LEU A 63 12.34 21.35 -3.07
N THR A 64 11.93 21.60 -1.83
CA THR A 64 10.98 20.74 -1.12
C THR A 64 9.60 20.78 -1.78
N THR A 65 9.13 21.94 -2.24
CA THR A 65 7.86 22.05 -2.96
C THR A 65 7.87 21.25 -4.26
N ILE A 66 8.92 21.39 -5.08
CA ILE A 66 9.01 20.70 -6.38
C ILE A 66 9.17 19.19 -6.19
N ALA A 67 10.16 18.77 -5.39
CA ALA A 67 10.42 17.35 -5.13
C ALA A 67 9.25 16.68 -4.40
N GLY A 68 8.64 17.39 -3.44
CA GLY A 68 7.47 16.92 -2.71
C GLY A 68 6.24 16.77 -3.60
N THR A 69 6.00 17.70 -4.53
CA THR A 69 4.91 17.58 -5.50
C THR A 69 5.09 16.35 -6.40
N ILE A 70 6.31 16.13 -6.91
CA ILE A 70 6.64 14.93 -7.71
C ILE A 70 6.47 13.66 -6.88
N ALA A 71 6.97 13.64 -5.63
CA ALA A 71 6.87 12.48 -4.74
C ALA A 71 5.41 12.14 -4.41
N ILE A 72 4.58 13.14 -4.10
CA ILE A 72 3.16 12.94 -3.82
C ILE A 72 2.42 12.46 -5.06
N ALA A 73 2.69 13.05 -6.23
CA ALA A 73 2.08 12.62 -7.49
C ALA A 73 2.44 11.16 -7.81
N ALA A 74 3.72 10.80 -7.73
CA ALA A 74 4.20 9.45 -8.00
C ALA A 74 3.63 8.42 -7.01
N ALA A 75 3.63 8.73 -5.71
CA ALA A 75 3.07 7.84 -4.69
C ALA A 75 1.55 7.67 -4.87
N THR A 76 0.83 8.76 -5.19
CA THR A 76 -0.61 8.70 -5.45
C THR A 76 -0.91 7.84 -6.68
N SER A 77 -0.15 7.98 -7.77
CA SER A 77 -0.28 7.13 -8.95
C SER A 77 -0.02 5.65 -8.62
N ASN A 78 0.93 5.33 -7.75
CA ASN A 78 1.18 3.95 -7.29
C ASN A 78 -0.03 3.39 -6.51
N VAL A 79 -0.55 4.13 -5.51
CA VAL A 79 -1.78 3.72 -4.78
C VAL A 79 -2.91 3.44 -5.77
N VAL A 80 -3.26 4.43 -6.60
CA VAL A 80 -4.44 4.36 -7.47
C VAL A 80 -4.28 3.26 -8.52
N GLY A 81 -3.15 3.21 -9.21
CA GLY A 81 -2.88 2.20 -10.23
C GLY A 81 -2.78 0.79 -9.64
N GLY A 82 -2.09 0.65 -8.51
CA GLY A 82 -1.92 -0.62 -7.81
C GLY A 82 -3.25 -1.21 -7.34
N PHE A 83 -4.13 -0.39 -6.72
CA PHE A 83 -5.46 -0.85 -6.31
C PHE A 83 -6.36 -1.15 -7.51
N PHE A 84 -6.30 -0.37 -8.59
CA PHE A 84 -7.07 -0.63 -9.81
C PHE A 84 -6.71 -1.96 -10.49
N ILE A 85 -5.41 -2.23 -10.63
CA ILE A 85 -4.92 -3.49 -11.19
C ILE A 85 -5.30 -4.67 -10.29
N THR A 86 -5.13 -4.52 -8.97
CA THR A 86 -5.50 -5.55 -8.00
C THR A 86 -7.00 -5.86 -8.04
N ASP A 87 -7.86 -4.85 -8.12
CA ASP A 87 -9.31 -5.04 -8.27
C ASP A 87 -9.64 -5.81 -9.56
N ARG A 88 -9.01 -5.46 -10.68
CA ARG A 88 -9.19 -6.19 -11.94
C ARG A 88 -8.77 -7.66 -11.83
N MET A 89 -7.65 -7.94 -11.16
CA MET A 89 -7.18 -9.32 -10.93
C MET A 89 -8.16 -10.09 -10.03
N LEU A 90 -8.65 -9.48 -8.95
CA LEU A 90 -9.59 -10.12 -8.03
C LEU A 90 -10.96 -10.39 -8.66
N ARG A 91 -11.40 -9.54 -9.59
CA ARG A 91 -12.63 -9.78 -10.37
C ARG A 91 -12.56 -11.03 -11.24
N MET A 92 -11.38 -11.47 -11.66
CA MET A 92 -11.22 -12.70 -12.45
C MET A 92 -11.52 -13.97 -11.63
N PHE A 93 -11.45 -13.90 -10.29
CA PHE A 93 -11.85 -15.00 -9.40
C PHE A 93 -13.35 -15.04 -9.15
N LYS A 94 -14.05 -13.91 -9.32
CA LYS A 94 -15.51 -13.89 -9.32
C LYS A 94 -15.94 -14.39 -10.70
N THR A 95 -16.18 -15.70 -10.81
CA THR A 95 -16.81 -16.32 -11.98
C THR A 95 -17.82 -15.35 -12.60
N SER A 96 -17.53 -14.86 -13.81
CA SER A 96 -18.58 -14.47 -14.73
C SER A 96 -19.39 -15.73 -14.97
N ARG A 97 -20.42 -15.94 -14.14
CA ARG A 97 -21.45 -16.92 -14.45
C ARG A 97 -21.97 -16.42 -15.79
N PRO A 98 -21.86 -17.19 -16.90
CA PRO A 98 -22.71 -16.87 -18.01
C PRO A 98 -24.12 -16.91 -17.41
N ALA A 99 -24.87 -15.83 -17.56
CA ALA A 99 -26.29 -15.91 -17.35
C ALA A 99 -26.77 -16.99 -18.32
N SER A 100 -26.88 -18.23 -17.82
CA SER A 100 -27.69 -19.27 -18.41
C SER A 100 -29.10 -18.70 -18.40
N LYS A 101 -29.42 -17.95 -19.45
CA LYS A 101 -30.80 -17.84 -19.91
C LYS A 101 -31.12 -19.19 -20.52
N ALA A 102 -31.48 -20.13 -19.65
CA ALA A 102 -32.37 -21.19 -20.01
C ALA A 102 -33.76 -20.54 -20.21
N GLN A 103 -34.03 -20.14 -21.46
CA GLN A 103 -35.30 -20.02 -22.18
C GLN A 103 -35.16 -19.02 -23.32
#